data_AF-A0A2R5FWW9-F1
#
_entry.id   AF-A0A2R5FWW9-F1
#
_cell.length_a   1.000
_cell.length_b   1.000
_cell.length_c   1.000
_cell.angle_alpha   90.00
_cell.angle_beta   90.00
_cell.angle_gamma   90.00
#
_symmetry.space_group_name_H-M   'P 1'
#
loop_
_entity.id
_entity.type
_entity.pdbx_description
1 polymer ?
#
loop_
_entity_poly.entity_id
_entity_poly.type
_entity_poly.pdbx_seq_one_letter_code
_entity_poly.pdbx_strand_id
1 'polypeptide(L)'
;MQAEAATTAEAQVQEQIQSLQNLYKQQREQNIQLQQRLDEMEGLRKLEIENQQLLFRIQELENAVQQRPSQEWGNTMTQQATKALNKQVKQALEKTIDLRSLAQEPPKENAQECLRLMGMALKNLASAMNNTQALEAAAIILGSSPTPEAIAYRAEQLSMLPQAVSDIRQILAKPGCTWQEFWAVAQEYEVIKSDYWAELTTQETELIKTLKNTSTEPRTIGIGSIVAHADPYRTLYLQRGEVVDEVGGKVVVAWDHWRNELKKTQSYSREELRFWQGENQ
;
A
#
# COMPACT_ATOMS: atom_id res chain seq x y z
N MET A 1 -55.66 27.11 79.37
CA MET A 1 -54.59 28.00 79.87
C MET A 1 -53.24 27.28 80.10
N GLN A 2 -53.04 26.40 81.10
CA GLN A 2 -51.70 25.80 81.32
C GLN A 2 -51.25 24.84 80.19
N ALA A 3 -52.15 24.02 79.65
CA ALA A 3 -51.82 23.10 78.55
C ALA A 3 -51.49 23.83 77.23
N GLU A 4 -52.24 24.89 76.91
CA GLU A 4 -52.03 25.70 75.69
C GLU A 4 -50.73 26.50 75.75
N ALA A 5 -50.36 27.00 76.94
CA ALA A 5 -49.08 27.68 77.17
C ALA A 5 -47.89 26.71 77.04
N ALA A 6 -48.04 25.46 77.47
CA ALA A 6 -47.03 24.42 77.29
C ALA A 6 -46.84 24.06 75.81
N THR A 7 -47.92 23.86 75.06
CA THR A 7 -47.84 23.53 73.62
C THR A 7 -47.25 24.67 72.77
N THR A 8 -47.53 25.92 73.13
CA THR A 8 -46.93 27.08 72.44
C THR A 8 -45.45 27.25 72.78
N ALA A 9 -45.04 26.99 74.02
CA ALA A 9 -43.62 26.98 74.39
C ALA A 9 -42.85 25.84 73.68
N GLU A 10 -43.43 24.64 73.57
CA GLU A 10 -42.81 23.52 72.84
C GLU A 10 -42.64 23.83 71.35
N ALA A 11 -43.63 24.44 70.71
CA ALA A 11 -43.55 24.86 69.31
C ALA A 11 -42.43 25.91 69.09
N GLN A 12 -42.33 26.90 69.98
CA GLN A 12 -41.25 27.90 69.92
C GLN A 12 -39.87 27.29 70.10
N VAL A 13 -39.72 26.31 71.01
CA VAL A 13 -38.45 25.59 71.20
C VAL A 13 -38.11 24.76 69.97
N GLN A 14 -39.10 24.11 69.34
CA GLN A 14 -38.87 23.37 68.09
C GLN A 14 -38.44 24.28 66.94
N GLU A 15 -39.07 25.46 66.77
CA GLU A 15 -38.66 26.45 65.77
C GLU A 15 -37.24 26.97 66.03
N GLN A 16 -36.89 27.23 67.30
CA GLN A 16 -35.54 27.64 67.68
C GLN A 16 -34.51 26.55 67.38
N ILE A 17 -34.80 25.28 67.72
CA ILE A 17 -33.92 24.15 67.38
C ILE A 17 -33.76 24.03 65.87
N GLN A 18 -34.84 24.18 65.10
CA GLN A 18 -34.78 24.08 63.64
C GLN A 18 -33.96 25.21 63.01
N SER A 19 -34.12 26.44 63.50
CA SER A 19 -33.34 27.60 63.03
C SER A 19 -31.86 27.46 63.38
N LEU A 20 -31.51 26.99 64.57
CA LEU A 20 -30.14 26.69 64.98
C LEU A 20 -29.52 25.56 64.15
N GLN A 21 -30.27 24.50 63.85
CA GLN A 21 -29.81 23.43 62.98
C GLN A 21 -29.52 23.93 61.56
N ASN A 22 -30.35 24.80 61.01
CA ASN A 22 -30.14 25.40 59.69
C ASN A 22 -28.90 26.30 59.69
N LEU A 23 -28.72 27.12 60.73
CA LEU A 23 -27.54 27.99 60.89
C LEU A 23 -26.26 27.16 61.03
N TYR A 24 -26.30 26.07 61.79
CA TYR A 24 -25.16 25.16 61.93
C TYR A 24 -24.80 24.48 60.60
N LYS A 25 -25.80 24.07 59.81
CA LYS A 25 -25.56 23.51 58.45
C LYS A 25 -24.89 24.54 57.53
N GLN A 26 -25.38 25.77 57.51
CA GLN A 26 -24.77 26.85 56.72
C GLN A 26 -23.33 27.13 57.16
N GLN A 27 -23.09 27.20 58.47
CA GLN A 27 -21.74 27.41 59.00
C GLN A 27 -20.79 26.26 58.62
N ARG A 28 -21.26 25.01 58.64
CA ARG A 28 -20.48 23.85 58.23
C ARG A 28 -20.13 23.91 56.74
N GLU A 29 -21.08 24.29 55.89
CA GLU A 29 -20.86 24.43 54.45
C GLU A 29 -19.85 25.54 54.13
N GLN A 30 -19.96 26.70 54.79
CA GLN A 30 -18.97 27.77 54.67
C GLN A 30 -17.57 27.33 55.10
N ASN A 31 -17.44 26.57 56.19
CA ASN A 31 -16.14 26.05 56.62
C ASN A 31 -15.52 25.10 55.59
N ILE A 32 -16.33 24.26 54.94
CA ILE A 32 -15.83 23.38 53.87
C ILE A 32 -15.33 24.20 52.68
N GLN A 33 -16.08 25.23 52.26
CA GLN A 33 -15.66 26.12 51.16
C GLN A 33 -14.38 26.90 51.50
N LEU A 34 -14.25 27.38 52.75
CA LEU A 34 -13.04 28.05 53.21
C LEU A 34 -11.84 27.11 53.24
N GLN A 35 -12.04 25.86 53.68
CA GLN A 35 -10.98 24.85 53.67
C GLN A 35 -10.50 24.56 52.25
N GLN A 36 -11.41 24.39 51.29
CA GLN A 36 -11.06 24.19 49.88
C GLN A 36 -10.24 25.35 49.32
N ARG A 37 -10.62 26.59 49.63
CA ARG A 37 -9.85 27.78 49.20
C ARG A 37 -8.47 27.85 49.85
N LEU A 38 -8.34 27.40 51.10
CA LEU A 38 -7.02 27.32 51.75
C LEU A 38 -6.12 26.30 51.03
N ASP A 39 -6.65 25.13 50.70
CA ASP A 39 -5.90 24.10 49.97
C ASP A 39 -5.45 24.58 48.58
N GLU A 40 -6.31 25.31 47.86
CA GLU A 40 -5.97 25.95 46.58
C GLU A 40 -4.85 26.99 46.73
N MET A 41 -4.94 27.84 47.76
CA MET A 41 -3.92 28.86 48.06
C MET A 41 -2.57 28.23 48.45
N GLU A 42 -2.56 27.09 49.14
CA GLU A 42 -1.34 26.33 49.42
C GLU A 42 -0.72 25.76 48.14
N GLY A 43 -1.53 25.27 47.21
CA GLY A 43 -1.08 24.82 45.89
C GLY A 43 -0.42 25.94 45.09
N LEU A 44 -1.04 27.13 45.07
CA LEU A 44 -0.49 28.31 44.39
C LEU A 44 0.84 28.76 45.01
N ARG A 45 0.98 28.73 46.34
CA ARG A 45 2.26 29.05 47.00
C ARG A 45 3.38 28.09 46.61
N LYS A 46 3.10 26.79 46.46
CA LYS A 46 4.11 25.81 46.01
C LYS A 46 4.57 26.12 44.59
N LEU A 47 3.63 26.39 43.68
CA LEU A 47 3.94 26.77 42.30
C LEU A 47 4.71 28.09 42.21
N GLU A 48 4.44 29.05 43.11
CA GLU A 48 5.20 30.30 43.18
C GLU A 48 6.66 30.05 43.60
N ILE A 49 6.89 29.19 44.59
CA ILE A 49 8.25 28.80 45.01
C ILE A 49 8.99 28.08 43.89
N GLU A 50 8.34 27.14 43.20
CA GLU A 50 8.93 26.44 42.05
C GLU A 50 9.28 27.42 40.92
N ASN A 51 8.40 28.37 40.60
CA ASN A 51 8.69 29.40 39.61
C ASN A 51 9.89 30.26 40.01
N GLN A 52 10.00 30.65 41.29
CA GLN A 52 11.16 31.40 41.77
C GLN A 52 12.47 30.59 41.65
N GLN A 53 12.43 29.30 41.97
CA GLN A 53 13.58 28.40 41.78
C GLN A 53 13.98 28.26 40.31
N LEU A 54 13.00 28.14 39.42
CA LEU A 54 13.22 28.08 37.97
C LEU A 54 13.83 29.37 37.44
N LEU A 55 13.32 30.53 37.87
CA LEU A 55 13.88 31.84 37.48
C LEU A 55 15.33 31.98 37.94
N PHE A 56 15.64 31.58 39.18
CA PHE A 56 17.02 31.57 39.67
C PHE A 56 17.92 30.65 38.82
N ARG A 57 17.43 29.45 38.47
CA ARG A 57 18.18 28.50 37.65
C ARG A 57 18.40 29.01 36.22
N ILE A 58 17.40 29.64 35.62
CA ILE A 58 17.53 30.28 34.29
C ILE A 58 18.59 31.37 34.36
N GLN A 59 18.54 32.23 35.37
CA GLN A 59 19.53 33.29 35.55
C GLN A 59 20.95 32.74 35.76
N GLU A 60 21.12 31.65 36.51
CA GLU A 60 22.42 30.95 36.61
C GLU A 60 22.91 30.45 35.25
N LEU A 61 22.02 29.85 34.46
CA LEU A 61 22.37 29.34 33.12
C LEU A 61 22.69 30.48 32.16
N GLU A 62 21.93 31.57 32.18
CA GLU A 62 22.20 32.77 31.38
C GLU A 62 23.53 33.40 31.77
N ASN A 63 23.84 33.50 33.06
CA ASN A 63 25.14 33.96 33.55
C ASN A 63 26.27 33.02 33.12
N ALA A 64 26.07 31.70 33.19
CA ALA A 64 27.06 30.72 32.75
C ALA A 64 27.32 30.81 31.24
N VAL A 65 26.28 31.08 30.44
CA VAL A 65 26.39 31.32 29.00
C VAL A 65 27.06 32.66 28.70
N GLN A 66 26.78 33.73 29.46
CA GLN A 66 27.45 35.02 29.30
C GLN A 66 28.93 34.98 29.69
N GLN A 67 29.27 34.30 30.79
CA GLN A 67 30.65 34.19 31.26
C GLN A 67 31.52 33.28 30.38
N ARG A 68 30.92 32.40 29.57
CA ARG A 68 31.63 31.56 28.60
C ARG A 68 31.08 31.75 27.19
N PRO A 69 31.63 32.68 26.39
CA PRO A 69 31.22 32.83 25.00
C PRO A 69 31.42 31.53 24.23
N SER A 70 30.55 31.28 23.24
CA SER A 70 30.32 30.03 22.49
C SER A 70 31.56 29.32 21.92
N GLN A 71 32.73 29.96 21.94
CA GLN A 71 34.01 29.39 21.50
C GLN A 71 34.59 28.34 22.45
N GLU A 72 34.29 28.35 23.76
CA GLU A 72 34.75 27.28 24.67
C GLU A 72 33.87 26.03 24.62
N TRP A 73 32.58 26.17 24.27
CA TRP A 73 31.72 25.01 24.00
C TRP A 73 32.17 24.27 22.73
N GLY A 74 32.80 24.92 21.75
CA GLY A 74 33.18 24.29 20.49
C GLY A 74 34.25 23.19 20.57
N ASN A 75 35.13 23.20 21.57
CA ASN A 75 36.49 22.70 21.30
C ASN A 75 36.97 21.49 22.11
N THR A 76 36.28 21.05 23.16
CA THR A 76 36.70 19.83 23.89
C THR A 76 35.54 19.03 24.46
N MET A 77 34.65 19.63 25.23
CA MET A 77 33.50 18.92 25.80
C MET A 77 32.51 18.47 24.72
N THR A 78 32.18 19.34 23.77
CA THR A 78 31.23 18.99 22.71
C THR A 78 31.83 18.00 21.73
N GLN A 79 33.12 18.09 21.37
CA GLN A 79 33.75 17.09 20.50
C GLN A 79 33.88 15.72 21.19
N GLN A 80 34.22 15.68 22.48
CA GLN A 80 34.28 14.43 23.24
C GLN A 80 32.88 13.84 23.47
N ALA A 81 31.88 14.67 23.76
CA ALA A 81 30.49 14.26 23.85
C ALA A 81 29.98 13.74 22.50
N THR A 82 30.25 14.43 21.39
CA THR A 82 29.89 13.97 20.04
C THR A 82 30.63 12.69 19.67
N LYS A 83 31.89 12.52 20.06
CA LYS A 83 32.65 11.28 19.85
C LYS A 83 32.12 10.13 20.69
N ALA A 84 31.75 10.38 21.95
CA ALA A 84 31.14 9.40 22.83
C ALA A 84 29.73 9.01 22.34
N LEU A 85 28.95 9.98 21.89
CA LEU A 85 27.61 9.78 21.35
C LEU A 85 27.68 9.06 20.00
N ASN A 86 28.59 9.41 19.10
CA ASN A 86 28.85 8.65 17.87
C ASN A 86 29.34 7.23 18.17
N LYS A 87 30.13 7.03 19.22
CA LYS A 87 30.55 5.68 19.65
C LYS A 87 29.37 4.90 20.22
N GLN A 88 28.51 5.51 21.02
CA GLN A 88 27.29 4.87 21.55
C GLN A 88 26.28 4.57 20.44
N VAL A 89 26.09 5.48 19.48
CA VAL A 89 25.27 5.27 18.29
C VAL A 89 25.84 4.15 17.44
N LYS A 90 27.17 4.13 17.19
CA LYS A 90 27.81 3.04 16.46
C LYS A 90 27.70 1.70 17.19
N GLN A 91 27.88 1.67 18.51
CA GLN A 91 27.68 0.46 19.31
C GLN A 91 26.22 0.03 19.37
N ALA A 92 25.27 0.97 19.36
CA ALA A 92 23.84 0.68 19.27
C ALA A 92 23.49 0.12 17.88
N LEU A 93 24.09 0.64 16.81
CA LEU A 93 23.95 0.14 15.45
C LEU A 93 24.65 -1.21 15.24
N GLU A 94 25.78 -1.47 15.90
CA GLU A 94 26.45 -2.78 15.91
C GLU A 94 25.64 -3.82 16.72
N LYS A 95 24.85 -3.37 17.70
CA LYS A 95 23.92 -4.22 18.48
C LYS A 95 22.55 -4.37 17.84
N THR A 96 22.13 -3.46 16.96
CA THR A 96 20.98 -3.72 16.10
C THR A 96 21.39 -4.82 15.15
N ILE A 97 20.75 -5.97 15.31
CA ILE A 97 21.01 -7.13 14.51
C ILE A 97 20.88 -6.73 13.04
N ASP A 98 21.99 -6.80 12.29
CA ASP A 98 21.97 -6.52 10.87
C ASP A 98 21.03 -7.56 10.24
N LEU A 99 19.85 -7.13 9.77
CA LEU A 99 18.84 -8.03 9.23
C LEU A 99 19.40 -8.88 8.07
N ARG A 100 20.45 -8.39 7.40
CA ARG A 100 21.21 -9.14 6.39
C ARG A 100 21.96 -10.34 6.95
N SER A 101 22.44 -10.27 8.19
CA SER A 101 23.14 -11.37 8.88
C SER A 101 22.20 -12.46 9.40
N LEU A 102 20.93 -12.13 9.62
CA LEU A 102 19.86 -13.07 9.97
C LEU A 102 19.15 -13.66 8.73
N ALA A 103 19.30 -13.04 7.57
CA ALA A 103 18.73 -13.53 6.33
C ALA A 103 19.45 -14.83 5.92
N GLN A 104 18.85 -15.98 6.23
CA GLN A 104 19.21 -17.23 5.59
C GLN A 104 19.00 -17.08 4.07
N GLU A 105 19.79 -17.79 3.25
CA GLU A 105 19.56 -17.83 1.81
C GLU A 105 18.07 -18.14 1.56
N PRO A 106 17.38 -17.37 0.69
CA PRO A 106 16.00 -17.66 0.37
C PRO A 106 15.90 -19.10 -0.14
N PRO A 107 14.87 -19.87 0.26
CA PRO A 107 14.73 -21.25 -0.16
C PRO A 107 14.77 -21.33 -1.70
N LYS A 108 15.75 -22.06 -2.22
CA LYS A 108 16.07 -22.14 -3.66
C LYS A 108 14.94 -22.74 -4.49
N GLU A 109 14.05 -23.49 -3.83
CA GLU A 109 12.91 -24.15 -4.45
C GLU A 109 11.79 -23.16 -4.81
N ASN A 110 11.68 -21.99 -4.16
CA ASN A 110 10.63 -21.03 -4.47
C ASN A 110 11.02 -19.56 -4.23
N ALA A 111 12.08 -19.12 -4.91
CA ALA A 111 12.56 -17.75 -4.81
C ALA A 111 11.52 -16.70 -5.25
N GLN A 112 10.67 -17.03 -6.22
CA GLN A 112 9.62 -16.12 -6.72
C GLN A 112 8.48 -15.93 -5.70
N GLU A 113 8.00 -17.00 -5.08
CA GLU A 113 7.01 -16.88 -4.00
C GLU A 113 7.58 -16.13 -2.80
N CYS A 114 8.85 -16.38 -2.45
CA CYS A 114 9.51 -15.66 -1.35
C CYS A 114 9.60 -14.15 -1.62
N LEU A 115 9.97 -13.75 -2.84
CA LEU A 115 9.98 -12.35 -3.24
C LEU A 115 8.57 -11.75 -3.16
N ARG A 116 7.55 -12.46 -3.65
CA ARG A 116 6.15 -12.01 -3.58
C ARG A 116 5.69 -11.79 -2.13
N LEU A 117 5.91 -12.77 -1.24
CA LEU A 117 5.55 -12.67 0.18
C LEU A 117 6.31 -11.54 0.89
N MET A 118 7.58 -11.32 0.55
CA MET A 118 8.37 -10.19 1.04
C MET A 118 7.80 -8.86 0.57
N GLY A 119 7.39 -8.73 -0.70
CA GLY A 119 6.70 -7.54 -1.21
C GLY A 119 5.39 -7.25 -0.47
N MET A 120 4.61 -8.28 -0.18
CA MET A 120 3.38 -8.17 0.63
C MET A 120 3.66 -7.77 2.09
N ALA A 121 4.70 -8.32 2.70
CA ALA A 121 5.11 -7.95 4.06
C ALA A 121 5.61 -6.50 4.13
N LEU A 122 6.40 -6.07 3.14
CA LEU A 122 6.90 -4.70 3.03
C LEU A 122 5.78 -3.69 2.82
N LYS A 123 4.74 -4.03 2.04
CA LYS A 123 3.51 -3.22 1.94
C LYS A 123 2.91 -2.97 3.33
N ASN A 124 2.72 -4.03 4.12
CA ASN A 124 2.10 -3.94 5.44
C ASN A 124 2.96 -3.11 6.41
N LEU A 125 4.28 -3.29 6.37
CA LEU A 125 5.24 -2.51 7.17
C LEU A 125 5.27 -1.03 6.74
N ALA A 126 5.26 -0.76 5.43
CA ALA A 126 5.23 0.59 4.89
C ALA A 126 4.01 1.36 5.38
N SER A 127 2.82 0.73 5.37
CA SER A 127 1.59 1.31 5.90
C SER A 127 1.62 1.48 7.42
N ALA A 128 2.13 0.50 8.17
CA ALA A 128 2.18 0.57 9.64
C ALA A 128 3.17 1.59 10.19
N MET A 129 4.28 1.83 9.46
CA MET A 129 5.38 2.68 9.91
C MET A 129 5.51 3.99 9.13
N ASN A 130 4.58 4.26 8.20
CA ASN A 130 4.64 5.40 7.28
C ASN A 130 6.00 5.53 6.58
N ASN A 131 6.58 4.39 6.17
CA ASN A 131 7.94 4.30 5.66
C ASN A 131 7.93 4.26 4.12
N THR A 132 8.37 5.35 3.49
CA THR A 132 8.42 5.50 2.04
C THR A 132 9.41 4.57 1.36
N GLN A 133 10.53 4.23 2.01
CA GLN A 133 11.53 3.30 1.46
C GLN A 133 11.00 1.86 1.41
N ALA A 134 10.25 1.44 2.44
CA ALA A 134 9.59 0.14 2.43
C ALA A 134 8.52 0.06 1.34
N LEU A 135 7.85 1.19 1.06
CA LEU A 135 6.85 1.30 0.00
C LEU A 135 7.48 1.20 -1.39
N GLU A 136 8.60 1.89 -1.62
CA GLU A 136 9.39 1.79 -2.85
C GLU A 136 9.91 0.37 -3.08
N ALA A 137 10.44 -0.27 -2.04
CA ALA A 137 10.91 -1.65 -2.12
C ALA A 137 9.76 -2.62 -2.46
N ALA A 138 8.59 -2.47 -1.84
CA ALA A 138 7.41 -3.28 -2.15
C ALA A 138 6.96 -3.10 -3.60
N ALA A 139 6.97 -1.87 -4.11
CA ALA A 139 6.60 -1.56 -5.48
C ALA A 139 7.53 -2.19 -6.51
N ILE A 140 8.85 -2.13 -6.28
CA ILE A 140 9.86 -2.76 -7.14
C ILE A 140 9.67 -4.28 -7.17
N ILE A 141 9.47 -4.90 -6.00
CA ILE A 141 9.33 -6.35 -5.87
C ILE A 141 8.04 -6.85 -6.54
N LEU A 142 6.93 -6.12 -6.42
CA LEU A 142 5.63 -6.51 -6.96
C LEU A 142 5.38 -6.05 -8.40
N GLY A 143 6.27 -5.21 -8.95
CA GLY A 143 6.15 -4.65 -10.29
C GLY A 143 5.02 -3.61 -10.43
N SER A 144 4.80 -2.79 -9.40
CA SER A 144 3.78 -1.72 -9.39
C SER A 144 4.40 -0.33 -9.23
N SER A 145 3.59 0.72 -9.32
CA SER A 145 4.02 2.05 -8.88
C SER A 145 4.15 2.11 -7.35
N PRO A 146 5.01 3.00 -6.81
CA PRO A 146 5.17 3.21 -5.37
C PRO A 146 4.03 4.06 -4.81
N THR A 147 2.80 3.57 -4.98
CA THR A 147 1.60 4.14 -4.38
C THR A 147 0.86 3.04 -3.60
N PRO A 148 0.31 3.34 -2.41
CA PRO A 148 -0.41 2.36 -1.59
C PRO A 148 -1.51 1.63 -2.38
N GLU A 149 -2.24 2.36 -3.23
CA GLU A 149 -3.35 1.84 -4.02
C GLU A 149 -2.86 0.87 -5.10
N ALA A 150 -1.80 1.22 -5.83
CA ALA A 150 -1.27 0.35 -6.88
C ALA A 150 -0.61 -0.91 -6.31
N ILE A 151 0.09 -0.79 -5.18
CA ILE A 151 0.67 -1.94 -4.47
C ILE A 151 -0.45 -2.84 -3.93
N ALA A 152 -1.53 -2.25 -3.38
CA ALA A 152 -2.66 -3.02 -2.88
C ALA A 152 -3.37 -3.79 -3.99
N TYR A 153 -3.67 -3.10 -5.09
CA TYR A 153 -4.28 -3.70 -6.27
C TYR A 153 -3.40 -4.81 -6.87
N ARG A 154 -2.09 -4.58 -6.97
CA ARG A 154 -1.15 -5.57 -7.48
C ARG A 154 -1.01 -6.78 -6.55
N ALA A 155 -1.01 -6.56 -5.23
CA ALA A 155 -0.98 -7.63 -4.25
C ALA A 155 -2.25 -8.50 -4.31
N GLU A 156 -3.42 -7.89 -4.56
CA GLU A 156 -4.68 -8.60 -4.75
C GLU A 156 -4.66 -9.46 -6.01
N GLN A 157 -4.20 -8.92 -7.15
CA GLN A 157 -4.00 -9.71 -8.37
C GLN A 157 -3.09 -10.92 -8.14
N LEU A 158 -1.94 -10.71 -7.48
CA LEU A 158 -0.96 -11.76 -7.19
C LEU A 158 -1.41 -12.73 -6.09
N SER A 159 -2.52 -12.46 -5.40
CA SER A 159 -3.11 -13.41 -4.44
C SER A 159 -3.76 -14.59 -5.14
N MET A 160 -4.24 -14.39 -6.38
CA MET A 160 -4.84 -15.44 -7.21
C MET A 160 -3.80 -16.35 -7.90
N LEU A 161 -2.53 -15.96 -7.89
CA LEU A 161 -1.45 -16.66 -8.58
C LEU A 161 -1.33 -18.16 -8.21
N PRO A 162 -1.37 -18.58 -6.93
CA PRO A 162 -1.28 -20.00 -6.58
C PRO A 162 -2.44 -20.83 -7.15
N GLN A 163 -3.65 -20.25 -7.13
CA GLN A 163 -4.83 -20.90 -7.68
C GLN A 163 -4.72 -21.00 -9.21
N ALA A 164 -4.31 -19.91 -9.88
CA ALA A 164 -4.11 -19.89 -11.32
C ALA A 164 -3.11 -20.94 -11.80
N VAL A 165 -1.96 -21.05 -11.12
CA VAL A 165 -0.94 -22.07 -11.44
C VAL A 165 -1.48 -23.48 -11.19
N SER A 166 -2.20 -23.71 -10.09
CA SER A 166 -2.83 -24.99 -9.79
C SER A 166 -3.83 -25.41 -10.88
N ASP A 167 -4.75 -24.52 -11.26
CA ASP A 167 -5.80 -24.80 -12.24
C ASP A 167 -5.21 -25.06 -13.63
N ILE A 168 -4.23 -24.25 -14.04
CA ILE A 168 -3.50 -24.45 -15.30
C ILE A 168 -2.80 -25.80 -15.30
N ARG A 169 -2.04 -26.13 -14.25
CA ARG A 169 -1.34 -27.42 -14.15
C ARG A 169 -2.30 -28.60 -14.14
N GLN A 170 -3.46 -28.46 -13.49
CA GLN A 170 -4.49 -29.50 -13.48
C GLN A 170 -5.01 -29.79 -14.88
N ILE A 171 -5.14 -28.78 -15.75
CA ILE A 171 -5.53 -28.98 -17.15
C ILE A 171 -4.39 -29.63 -17.94
N LEU A 172 -3.17 -29.11 -17.81
CA LEU A 172 -2.02 -29.63 -18.55
C LEU A 172 -1.68 -31.08 -18.18
N ALA A 173 -1.99 -31.49 -16.96
CA ALA A 173 -1.83 -32.87 -16.49
C ALA A 173 -2.86 -33.85 -17.09
N LYS A 174 -3.97 -33.37 -17.67
CA LYS A 174 -4.97 -34.25 -18.28
C LYS A 174 -4.41 -34.85 -19.58
N PRO A 175 -4.48 -36.17 -19.77
CA PRO A 175 -4.08 -36.80 -21.02
C PRO A 175 -5.03 -36.34 -22.13
N GLY A 176 -4.47 -35.80 -23.22
CA GLY A 176 -5.25 -35.30 -24.36
C GLY A 176 -5.91 -33.93 -24.15
N CYS A 177 -5.38 -33.10 -23.24
CA CYS A 177 -5.86 -31.74 -23.07
C CYS A 177 -5.88 -30.95 -24.40
N THR A 178 -6.89 -30.11 -24.56
CA THR A 178 -7.08 -29.29 -25.76
C THR A 178 -6.73 -27.82 -25.49
N TRP A 179 -6.43 -27.07 -26.55
CA TRP A 179 -6.22 -25.62 -26.44
C TRP A 179 -7.44 -24.91 -25.85
N GLN A 180 -8.66 -25.35 -26.18
CA GLN A 180 -9.89 -24.73 -25.71
C GLN A 180 -10.08 -24.90 -24.19
N GLU A 181 -9.75 -26.08 -23.65
CA GLU A 181 -9.79 -26.33 -22.20
C GLU A 181 -8.75 -25.50 -21.45
N PHE A 182 -7.54 -25.35 -22.00
CA PHE A 182 -6.53 -24.45 -21.44
C PHE A 182 -6.99 -22.99 -21.51
N TRP A 183 -7.47 -22.55 -22.68
CA TRP A 183 -7.86 -21.16 -22.93
C TRP A 183 -9.03 -20.72 -22.05
N ALA A 184 -10.01 -21.60 -21.82
CA ALA A 184 -11.15 -21.31 -20.95
C ALA A 184 -10.72 -20.91 -19.53
N VAL A 185 -9.71 -21.59 -18.97
CA VAL A 185 -9.17 -21.26 -17.64
C VAL A 185 -8.16 -20.13 -17.70
N ALA A 186 -7.32 -20.07 -18.74
CA ALA A 186 -6.35 -18.99 -18.90
C ALA A 186 -7.03 -17.61 -19.04
N GLN A 187 -8.24 -17.55 -19.61
CA GLN A 187 -9.03 -16.34 -19.77
C GLN A 187 -9.44 -15.73 -18.42
N GLU A 188 -9.73 -16.55 -17.41
CA GLU A 188 -10.07 -16.09 -16.06
C GLU A 188 -8.87 -15.40 -15.38
N TYR A 189 -7.65 -15.75 -15.80
CA TYR A 189 -6.39 -15.27 -15.23
C TYR A 189 -5.60 -14.33 -16.15
N GLU A 190 -6.21 -13.80 -17.22
CA GLU A 190 -5.50 -13.01 -18.25
C GLU A 190 -4.77 -11.79 -17.67
N VAL A 191 -5.31 -11.21 -16.59
CA VAL A 191 -4.73 -10.06 -15.88
C VAL A 191 -3.36 -10.38 -15.26
N ILE A 192 -3.12 -11.64 -14.87
CA ILE A 192 -1.87 -12.11 -14.23
C ILE A 192 -1.08 -13.06 -15.13
N LYS A 193 -1.28 -12.95 -16.45
CA LYS A 193 -0.66 -13.81 -17.46
C LYS A 193 0.85 -13.89 -17.37
N SER A 194 1.51 -12.74 -17.27
CA SER A 194 2.97 -12.71 -17.13
C SER A 194 3.45 -13.44 -15.88
N ASP A 195 2.65 -13.41 -14.82
CA ASP A 195 3.01 -13.90 -13.50
C ASP A 195 2.87 -15.43 -13.44
N TYR A 196 1.72 -15.99 -13.83
CA TYR A 196 1.57 -17.44 -13.86
C TYR A 196 2.48 -18.07 -14.92
N TRP A 197 2.76 -17.38 -16.03
CA TRP A 197 3.66 -17.89 -17.06
C TRP A 197 5.10 -18.03 -16.57
N ALA A 198 5.53 -17.20 -15.61
CA ALA A 198 6.85 -17.28 -15.00
C ALA A 198 7.01 -18.47 -14.04
N GLU A 199 5.89 -18.98 -13.50
CA GLU A 199 5.82 -20.13 -12.58
C GLU A 199 5.68 -21.48 -13.31
N LEU A 200 5.36 -21.46 -14.61
CA LEU A 200 5.27 -22.67 -15.42
C LEU A 200 6.66 -23.17 -15.81
N THR A 201 6.82 -24.49 -15.81
CA THR A 201 8.03 -25.15 -16.28
C THR A 201 8.18 -25.03 -17.79
N THR A 202 9.40 -25.18 -18.29
CA THR A 202 9.68 -25.14 -19.74
C THR A 202 8.82 -26.14 -20.51
N GLN A 203 8.64 -27.36 -19.97
CA GLN A 203 7.82 -28.41 -20.56
C GLN A 203 6.33 -28.01 -20.66
N GLU A 204 5.77 -27.42 -19.60
CA GLU A 204 4.39 -26.92 -19.59
C GLU A 204 4.21 -25.81 -20.63
N THR A 205 5.14 -24.86 -20.72
CA THR A 205 5.06 -23.78 -21.71
C THR A 205 5.19 -24.27 -23.15
N GLU A 206 5.99 -25.30 -23.40
CA GLU A 206 6.10 -25.94 -24.72
C GLU A 206 4.82 -26.68 -25.08
N LEU A 207 4.23 -27.43 -24.13
CA LEU A 207 2.95 -28.09 -24.34
C LEU A 207 1.85 -27.09 -24.71
N ILE A 208 1.74 -25.97 -23.99
CA ILE A 208 0.80 -24.89 -24.33
C ILE A 208 1.02 -24.35 -25.75
N LYS A 209 2.27 -24.14 -26.17
CA LYS A 209 2.59 -23.68 -27.55
C LYS A 209 2.17 -24.71 -28.58
N THR A 210 2.40 -26.00 -28.33
CA THR A 210 1.97 -27.08 -29.24
C THR A 210 0.46 -27.17 -29.35
N LEU A 211 -0.27 -27.06 -28.23
CA LEU A 211 -1.73 -27.00 -28.22
C LEU A 211 -2.25 -25.83 -29.04
N LYS A 212 -1.67 -24.64 -28.88
CA LYS A 212 -2.04 -23.45 -29.66
C LYS A 212 -1.83 -23.64 -31.16
N ASN A 213 -0.72 -24.26 -31.56
CA ASN A 213 -0.39 -24.48 -32.97
C ASN A 213 -1.21 -25.62 -33.61
N THR A 214 -1.67 -26.58 -32.79
CA THR A 214 -2.51 -27.71 -33.22
C THR A 214 -4.00 -27.37 -33.19
N SER A 215 -4.38 -26.31 -32.46
CA SER A 215 -5.74 -25.81 -32.41
C SER A 215 -6.20 -25.28 -33.76
N THR A 216 -7.18 -25.94 -34.35
CA THR A 216 -7.87 -25.52 -35.58
C THR A 216 -8.92 -24.42 -35.33
N GLU A 217 -8.59 -23.41 -34.53
CA GLU A 217 -9.35 -22.15 -34.59
C GLU A 217 -8.82 -21.34 -35.78
N PRO A 218 -9.69 -20.95 -36.74
CA PRO A 218 -9.24 -20.21 -37.91
C PRO A 218 -8.61 -18.91 -37.44
N ARG A 219 -7.36 -18.64 -37.86
CA ARG A 219 -6.75 -17.32 -37.67
C ARG A 219 -7.76 -16.28 -38.17
N THR A 220 -8.28 -15.44 -37.28
CA THR A 220 -9.21 -14.38 -37.68
C THR A 220 -8.41 -13.19 -38.16
N ILE A 221 -8.71 -12.71 -39.37
CA ILE A 221 -8.08 -11.50 -39.91
C ILE A 221 -8.48 -10.30 -39.04
N GLY A 222 -7.50 -9.69 -38.38
CA GLY A 222 -7.65 -8.51 -37.52
C GLY A 222 -6.61 -7.44 -37.83
N ILE A 223 -6.68 -6.30 -37.13
CA ILE A 223 -5.78 -5.15 -37.31
C ILE A 223 -4.30 -5.59 -37.18
N GLY A 224 -3.46 -5.17 -38.13
CA GLY A 224 -2.06 -5.58 -38.27
C GLY A 224 -1.83 -6.89 -39.03
N SER A 225 -2.89 -7.58 -39.47
CA SER A 225 -2.75 -8.81 -40.28
C SER A 225 -2.30 -8.48 -41.71
N ILE A 226 -1.38 -9.29 -42.25
CA ILE A 226 -0.99 -9.22 -43.66
C ILE A 226 -1.90 -10.13 -44.48
N VAL A 227 -2.60 -9.53 -45.44
CA VAL A 227 -3.68 -10.16 -46.19
C VAL A 227 -3.47 -10.07 -47.70
N ALA A 228 -4.15 -10.94 -48.42
CA ALA A 228 -4.32 -10.96 -49.86
C ALA A 228 -5.80 -11.18 -50.21
N HIS A 229 -6.20 -10.86 -51.44
CA HIS A 229 -7.55 -11.19 -51.94
C HIS A 229 -7.75 -12.71 -51.98
N ALA A 230 -8.95 -13.16 -51.61
CA ALA A 230 -9.37 -14.57 -51.68
C ALA A 230 -9.74 -15.01 -53.11
N ASP A 231 -10.13 -14.07 -53.98
CA ASP A 231 -10.48 -14.33 -55.39
C ASP A 231 -9.23 -14.72 -56.23
N PRO A 232 -9.18 -15.93 -56.81
CA PRO A 232 -8.06 -16.40 -57.63
C PRO A 232 -7.72 -15.47 -58.80
N TYR A 233 -8.70 -14.80 -59.40
CA TYR A 233 -8.44 -13.91 -60.55
C TYR A 233 -7.84 -12.56 -60.13
N ARG A 234 -8.07 -12.13 -58.89
CA ARG A 234 -7.43 -10.95 -58.30
C ARG A 234 -6.02 -11.24 -57.78
N THR A 235 -5.72 -12.50 -57.46
CA THR A 235 -4.38 -12.93 -56.99
C THR A 235 -3.28 -12.89 -58.04
N LEU A 236 -3.63 -12.71 -59.33
CA LEU A 236 -2.65 -12.53 -60.43
C LEU A 236 -1.83 -11.24 -60.28
N TYR A 237 -2.37 -10.25 -59.57
CA TYR A 237 -1.60 -9.13 -59.08
C TYR A 237 -1.21 -9.52 -57.65
N LEU A 238 0.08 -9.73 -57.38
CA LEU A 238 0.61 -10.07 -56.05
C LEU A 238 0.37 -8.92 -55.06
N GLN A 239 -0.88 -8.78 -54.61
CA GLN A 239 -1.33 -7.69 -53.78
C GLN A 239 -1.18 -8.11 -52.33
N ARG A 240 -0.06 -7.69 -51.73
CA ARG A 240 0.16 -7.69 -50.29
C ARG A 240 -0.53 -6.45 -49.71
N GLY A 241 -1.30 -6.64 -48.65
CA GLY A 241 -1.95 -5.55 -47.93
C GLY A 241 -1.90 -5.77 -46.42
N GLU A 242 -2.04 -4.69 -45.67
CA GLU A 242 -2.07 -4.70 -44.21
C GLU A 242 -3.41 -4.17 -43.72
N VAL A 243 -4.02 -4.85 -42.75
CA VAL A 243 -5.26 -4.37 -42.11
C VAL A 243 -4.91 -3.22 -41.17
N VAL A 244 -5.40 -2.02 -41.47
CA VAL A 244 -5.09 -0.80 -40.71
C VAL A 244 -6.21 -0.36 -39.79
N ASP A 245 -7.45 -0.81 -40.02
CA ASP A 245 -8.61 -0.43 -39.21
C ASP A 245 -9.72 -1.49 -39.29
N GLU A 246 -10.69 -1.45 -38.38
CA GLU A 246 -11.88 -2.29 -38.38
C GLU A 246 -13.12 -1.44 -38.13
N VAL A 247 -14.00 -1.34 -39.13
CA VAL A 247 -15.20 -0.49 -39.07
C VAL A 247 -16.42 -1.32 -39.42
N GLY A 248 -17.38 -1.41 -38.50
CA GLY A 248 -18.67 -2.06 -38.73
C GLY A 248 -18.57 -3.56 -39.08
N GLY A 249 -17.62 -4.28 -38.48
CA GLY A 249 -17.38 -5.72 -38.74
C GLY A 249 -16.66 -6.02 -40.06
N LYS A 250 -16.22 -4.98 -40.79
CA LYS A 250 -15.37 -5.08 -41.99
C LYS A 250 -13.96 -4.60 -41.68
N VAL A 251 -12.98 -5.21 -42.31
CA VAL A 251 -11.57 -4.85 -42.15
C VAL A 251 -11.15 -3.89 -43.24
N VAL A 252 -10.40 -2.86 -42.86
CA VAL A 252 -9.89 -1.83 -43.76
C VAL A 252 -8.46 -2.16 -44.11
N VAL A 253 -8.19 -2.42 -45.39
CA VAL A 253 -6.87 -2.86 -45.87
C VAL A 253 -6.19 -1.74 -46.64
N ALA A 254 -4.91 -1.51 -46.30
CA ALA A 254 -3.99 -0.68 -47.05
C ALA A 254 -3.11 -1.59 -47.94
N TRP A 255 -3.25 -1.48 -49.26
CA TRP A 255 -2.50 -2.31 -50.21
C TRP A 255 -1.14 -1.69 -50.56
N ASP A 256 -0.09 -2.51 -50.61
CA ASP A 256 1.29 -2.03 -50.81
C ASP A 256 1.52 -1.34 -52.17
N HIS A 257 0.83 -1.78 -53.23
CA HIS A 257 0.92 -1.16 -54.56
C HIS A 257 0.31 0.26 -54.63
N TRP A 258 -0.33 0.72 -53.55
CA TRP A 258 -0.89 2.07 -53.42
C TRP A 258 -0.08 2.97 -52.48
N ARG A 259 1.08 2.54 -51.97
CA ARG A 259 1.89 3.36 -51.03
C ARG A 259 2.29 4.74 -51.59
N ASN A 260 2.35 4.90 -52.91
CA ASN A 260 2.75 6.15 -53.58
C ASN A 260 1.57 7.02 -54.04
N GLU A 261 0.33 6.53 -53.95
CA GLU A 261 -0.87 7.33 -54.24
C GLU A 261 -1.63 7.56 -52.93
N LEU A 262 -2.00 8.81 -52.65
CA LEU A 262 -2.73 9.23 -51.45
C LEU A 262 -3.80 8.21 -51.00
N LYS A 263 -3.45 7.41 -49.97
CA LYS A 263 -4.30 6.57 -49.10
C LYS A 263 -5.67 6.18 -49.69
N LYS A 264 -5.72 5.20 -50.58
CA LYS A 264 -6.96 4.44 -50.79
C LYS A 264 -6.94 3.19 -49.91
N THR A 265 -7.37 3.35 -48.67
CA THR A 265 -7.80 2.22 -47.86
C THR A 265 -9.17 1.77 -48.34
N GLN A 266 -9.38 0.47 -48.47
CA GLN A 266 -10.66 -0.11 -48.87
C GLN A 266 -11.18 -1.04 -47.77
N SER A 267 -12.49 -1.05 -47.56
CA SER A 267 -13.14 -1.94 -46.61
C SER A 267 -13.55 -3.25 -47.28
N TYR A 268 -13.25 -4.36 -46.62
CA TYR A 268 -13.55 -5.71 -47.09
C TYR A 268 -14.20 -6.52 -45.96
N SER A 269 -15.05 -7.45 -46.34
CA SER A 269 -15.47 -8.52 -45.44
C SER A 269 -14.31 -9.50 -45.21
N ARG A 270 -14.33 -10.19 -44.07
CA ARG A 270 -13.27 -11.17 -43.72
C ARG A 270 -13.21 -12.35 -44.70
N GLU A 271 -14.31 -12.65 -45.39
CA GLU A 271 -14.42 -13.74 -46.37
C GLU A 271 -13.81 -13.40 -47.73
N GLU A 272 -13.70 -12.11 -48.05
CA GLU A 272 -13.05 -11.61 -49.28
C GLU A 272 -11.52 -11.65 -49.19
N LEU A 273 -10.97 -11.94 -48.01
CA LEU A 273 -9.55 -11.88 -47.73
C LEU A 273 -9.03 -13.22 -47.21
N ARG A 274 -7.76 -13.47 -47.48
CA ARG A 274 -6.99 -14.58 -46.92
C ARG A 274 -5.67 -14.06 -46.37
N PHE A 275 -5.01 -14.82 -45.50
CA PHE A 275 -3.64 -14.48 -45.10
C PHE A 275 -2.72 -14.52 -46.31
N TRP A 276 -1.84 -13.53 -46.40
CA TRP A 276 -0.81 -13.53 -47.43
C TRP A 276 0.18 -14.68 -47.16
N GLN A 277 0.35 -15.57 -48.14
CA GLN A 277 1.17 -16.79 -48.01
C GLN A 277 2.60 -16.64 -48.57
N GLY A 278 3.00 -15.44 -49.02
CA GLY A 278 4.35 -15.21 -49.56
C GLY A 278 4.54 -15.70 -50.99
N GLU A 279 5.54 -15.13 -51.68
CA GLU A 279 6.11 -15.74 -52.89
C GLU A 279 7.00 -16.91 -52.44
N ASN A 280 6.39 -18.10 -52.33
CA ASN A 280 6.99 -19.45 -52.34
C ASN A 280 6.22 -20.39 -51.40
N GLN A 281 5.16 -20.99 -51.95
CA GLN A 281 4.74 -22.37 -51.65
C GLN A 281 4.37 -23.05 -52.95
#